data_AF-A0A3N1P726-F1
#
_entry.id   AF-A0A3N1P726-F1
#
_cell.length_a   1.000
_cell.length_b   1.000
_cell.length_c   1.000
_cell.angle_alpha   90.00
_cell.angle_beta   90.00
_cell.angle_gamma   90.00
#
_symmetry.space_group_name_H-M   'P 1'
#
loop_
_entity.id
_entity.type
_entity.pdbx_description
1 polymer ?
#
loop_
_entity_poly.entity_id
_entity_poly.type
_entity_poly.pdbx_seq_one_letter_code
_entity_poly.pdbx_strand_id
1 'polypeptide(L)'
;MSEELLPESTLRDVVDLAVRLVEFAGALIIFIGAAWAFVQFVGYGTVRLRNWKGPTGAAFGFNRIRLTLGRFLALGLEFQLAGDILRTAIAPSFTEIGQLAAIAAIRTGLNYFLGREIEQEREEIERLSPQVDPKTPGTAP
;
A
#
# COMPACT_ATOMS: atom_id res chain seq x y z
N MET A 1 -28.33 -18.53 38.93
CA MET A 1 -27.32 -19.55 38.55
C MET A 1 -27.45 -19.79 37.05
N SER A 2 -27.10 -18.77 36.27
CA SER A 2 -27.11 -18.75 34.79
C SER A 2 -25.95 -17.90 34.25
N GLU A 3 -24.96 -17.66 35.12
CA GLU A 3 -23.75 -16.87 34.92
C GLU A 3 -22.55 -17.83 34.81
N GLU A 4 -22.70 -18.87 33.98
CA GLU A 4 -21.61 -19.73 33.53
C GLU A 4 -21.51 -19.48 32.02
N LEU A 5 -21.02 -18.29 31.67
CA LEU A 5 -19.67 -18.13 31.13
C LEU A 5 -19.56 -18.88 29.80
N LEU A 6 -19.82 -18.16 28.70
CA LEU A 6 -19.48 -18.64 27.37
C LEU A 6 -18.05 -19.20 27.41
N PRO A 7 -17.80 -20.44 26.95
CA PRO A 7 -16.47 -21.02 26.91
C PRO A 7 -15.53 -20.02 26.23
N GLU A 8 -14.39 -19.68 26.84
CA GLU A 8 -13.43 -18.76 26.24
C GLU A 8 -13.03 -19.20 24.82
N SER A 9 -13.11 -20.50 24.52
CA SER A 9 -12.94 -21.06 23.18
C SER A 9 -14.00 -20.56 22.19
N THR A 10 -15.28 -20.53 22.56
CA THR A 10 -16.36 -20.04 21.69
C THR A 10 -16.21 -18.56 21.40
N LEU A 11 -15.80 -17.76 22.40
CA LEU A 11 -15.55 -16.33 22.19
C LEU A 11 -14.38 -16.10 21.22
N ARG A 12 -13.27 -16.86 21.38
CA ARG A 12 -12.12 -16.80 20.48
C ARG A 12 -12.48 -17.23 19.06
N ASP A 13 -13.18 -18.35 18.89
CA ASP A 13 -13.60 -18.85 17.57
C ASP A 13 -14.52 -17.87 16.84
N VAL A 14 -15.48 -17.26 17.56
CA VAL A 14 -16.39 -16.26 16.99
C VAL A 14 -15.63 -15.02 16.54
N VAL A 15 -14.64 -14.58 17.32
CA VAL A 15 -13.87 -13.38 16.97
C VAL A 15 -12.85 -13.67 15.88
N ASP A 16 -12.21 -14.84 15.87
CA ASP A 16 -11.35 -15.26 14.78
C ASP A 16 -12.12 -15.34 13.46
N LEU A 17 -13.36 -15.83 13.51
CA LEU A 17 -14.26 -15.78 12.37
C LEU A 17 -14.58 -14.34 11.95
N ALA A 18 -14.90 -13.46 12.91
CA ALA A 18 -15.17 -12.05 12.63
C ALA A 18 -13.97 -11.34 12.00
N VAL A 19 -12.75 -11.54 12.55
CA VAL A 19 -11.49 -10.99 12.03
C VAL A 19 -11.28 -11.46 10.59
N ARG A 20 -11.40 -12.77 10.33
CA ARG A 20 -11.24 -13.31 8.96
C ARG A 20 -12.26 -12.74 7.98
N LEU A 21 -13.51 -12.57 8.40
CA LEU A 21 -14.56 -11.99 7.55
C LEU A 21 -14.26 -10.52 7.23
N VAL A 22 -13.81 -9.75 8.22
CA VAL A 22 -13.45 -8.34 8.07
C VAL A 22 -12.20 -8.18 7.19
N GLU A 23 -11.15 -8.97 7.42
CA GLU A 23 -9.94 -9.01 6.60
C GLU A 23 -10.27 -9.38 5.13
N PHE A 24 -11.10 -10.40 4.93
CA PHE A 24 -11.54 -10.83 3.61
C PHE A 24 -12.34 -9.73 2.90
N ALA A 25 -13.26 -9.06 3.60
CA ALA A 25 -14.00 -7.94 3.05
C ALA A 25 -13.06 -6.80 2.61
N GLY A 26 -12.10 -6.43 3.46
CA GLY A 26 -11.09 -5.42 3.13
C GLY A 26 -10.25 -5.80 1.91
N ALA A 27 -9.78 -7.05 1.85
CA ALA A 27 -9.04 -7.58 0.71
C ALA A 27 -9.87 -7.56 -0.59
N LEU A 28 -11.16 -7.91 -0.51
CA LEU A 28 -12.07 -7.88 -1.66
C LEU A 28 -12.29 -6.46 -2.17
N ILE A 29 -12.48 -5.49 -1.28
CA ILE A 29 -12.63 -4.06 -1.63
C ILE A 29 -11.39 -3.55 -2.37
N ILE A 30 -10.20 -3.85 -1.85
CA ILE A 30 -8.93 -3.49 -2.48
C ILE A 30 -8.81 -4.15 -3.85
N PHE A 31 -9.10 -5.44 -3.94
CA PHE A 31 -9.03 -6.21 -5.17
C PHE A 31 -9.96 -5.64 -6.26
N ILE A 32 -11.21 -5.32 -5.90
CA ILE A 32 -12.17 -4.71 -6.83
C ILE A 32 -11.65 -3.35 -7.32
N GLY A 33 -11.17 -2.50 -6.42
CA GLY A 33 -10.61 -1.20 -6.77
C GLY A 33 -9.40 -1.31 -7.70
N ALA A 34 -8.50 -2.26 -7.42
CA ALA A 34 -7.32 -2.53 -8.22
C ALA A 34 -7.70 -3.07 -9.61
N ALA A 35 -8.61 -4.04 -9.70
CA ALA A 35 -9.08 -4.61 -10.96
C ALA A 35 -9.77 -3.54 -11.81
N TRP A 36 -10.63 -2.72 -11.20
CA TRP A 36 -11.28 -1.60 -11.88
C TRP A 36 -10.25 -0.59 -12.42
N ALA A 37 -9.26 -0.22 -11.61
CA ALA A 37 -8.21 0.71 -12.00
C ALA A 37 -7.33 0.15 -13.15
N PHE A 38 -7.02 -1.15 -13.10
CA PHE A 38 -6.26 -1.86 -14.13
C PHE A 38 -7.00 -1.88 -15.47
N VAL A 39 -8.28 -2.27 -15.48
CA VAL A 39 -9.11 -2.30 -16.69
C VAL A 39 -9.19 -0.91 -17.32
N GLN A 40 -9.40 0.13 -16.52
CA GLN A 40 -9.42 1.51 -17.02
C GLN A 40 -8.06 1.93 -17.58
N PHE A 41 -6.97 1.66 -16.86
CA PHE A 41 -5.62 2.03 -17.30
C PHE A 41 -5.27 1.39 -18.65
N VAL A 42 -5.53 0.09 -18.81
CA VAL A 42 -5.29 -0.64 -20.06
C VAL A 42 -6.22 -0.18 -21.18
N GLY A 43 -7.50 0.08 -20.88
CA GLY A 43 -8.47 0.61 -21.83
C GLY A 43 -8.12 2.01 -22.35
N TYR A 44 -7.66 2.91 -21.47
CA TYR A 44 -7.16 4.23 -21.88
C TYR A 44 -5.86 4.14 -22.69
N GLY A 45 -4.95 3.21 -22.35
CA GLY A 45 -3.71 2.99 -23.10
C GLY A 45 -3.95 2.50 -24.54
N THR A 46 -4.92 1.61 -24.74
CA THR A 46 -5.25 1.03 -26.06
C THR A 46 -6.12 1.94 -26.93
N VAL A 47 -7.11 2.64 -26.36
CA VAL A 47 -7.96 3.59 -27.13
C VAL A 47 -7.19 4.85 -27.55
N ARG A 48 -6.13 5.23 -26.81
CA ARG A 48 -5.30 6.41 -27.08
C ARG A 48 -4.43 6.29 -28.34
N LEU A 49 -4.12 5.07 -28.79
CA LEU A 49 -3.47 4.86 -30.09
C LEU A 49 -4.39 5.21 -31.27
N ARG A 50 -5.71 5.18 -31.09
CA ARG A 50 -6.67 5.39 -32.18
C ARG A 50 -7.22 6.82 -32.26
N ASN A 51 -7.39 7.51 -31.13
CA ASN A 51 -7.95 8.86 -31.09
C ASN A 51 -6.98 9.86 -30.44
N TRP A 52 -6.31 10.64 -31.29
CA TRP A 52 -5.47 11.78 -30.98
C TRP A 52 -6.27 12.89 -30.26
N LYS A 53 -6.46 12.76 -28.94
CA LYS A 53 -6.85 13.88 -28.06
C LYS A 53 -5.67 14.15 -27.11
N GLY A 54 -5.20 15.40 -27.10
CA GLY A 54 -3.89 15.84 -26.62
C GLY A 54 -3.48 15.53 -25.16
N PRO A 55 -2.35 16.09 -24.69
CA PRO A 55 -1.73 15.75 -23.40
C PRO A 55 -2.61 15.98 -22.18
N THR A 56 -3.49 17.00 -22.23
CA THR A 56 -4.27 17.49 -21.09
C THR A 56 -5.37 16.51 -20.65
N GLY A 57 -6.02 15.81 -21.58
CA GLY A 57 -7.08 14.84 -21.25
C GLY A 57 -6.57 13.56 -20.57
N ALA A 58 -5.33 13.16 -20.87
CA ALA A 58 -4.70 11.98 -20.27
C ALA A 58 -4.35 12.20 -18.79
N ALA A 59 -3.85 13.39 -18.45
CA ALA A 59 -3.55 13.75 -17.06
C ALA A 59 -4.81 13.75 -16.18
N PHE A 60 -5.92 14.29 -16.69
CA PHE A 60 -7.21 14.26 -15.98
C PHE A 60 -7.76 12.84 -15.80
N GLY A 61 -7.67 11.98 -16.82
CA GLY A 61 -8.09 10.58 -16.75
C GLY A 61 -7.28 9.76 -15.73
N PHE A 62 -5.96 9.88 -15.76
CA PHE A 62 -5.07 9.18 -14.83
C PHE A 62 -5.29 9.62 -13.38
N ASN A 63 -5.46 10.93 -13.13
CA ASN A 63 -5.75 11.44 -11.80
C ASN A 63 -7.08 10.88 -11.26
N ARG A 64 -8.11 10.77 -12.11
CA ARG A 64 -9.40 10.19 -11.71
C ARG A 64 -9.31 8.70 -11.36
N ILE A 65 -8.53 7.92 -12.11
CA ILE A 65 -8.27 6.51 -11.80
C ILE A 65 -7.55 6.38 -10.45
N ARG A 66 -6.48 7.16 -10.25
CA ARG A 66 -5.73 7.20 -8.99
C ARG A 66 -6.60 7.58 -7.79
N LEU A 67 -7.40 8.64 -7.91
CA LEU A 67 -8.30 9.08 -6.83
C LEU A 67 -9.33 8.02 -6.48
N THR A 68 -9.87 7.32 -7.48
CA THR A 68 -10.86 6.27 -7.24
C THR A 68 -10.21 5.04 -6.60
N LEU A 69 -9.06 4.59 -7.10
CA LEU A 69 -8.26 3.52 -6.48
C LEU A 69 -7.90 3.88 -5.03
N GLY A 70 -7.48 5.12 -4.77
CA GLY A 70 -7.17 5.60 -3.44
C GLY A 70 -8.35 5.48 -2.46
N ARG A 71 -9.59 5.70 -2.92
CA ARG A 71 -10.80 5.51 -2.10
C ARG A 71 -11.04 4.04 -1.75
N PHE A 72 -10.87 3.13 -2.71
CA PHE A 72 -10.97 1.68 -2.44
C PHE A 72 -9.88 1.20 -1.48
N LEU A 73 -8.66 1.69 -1.65
CA LEU A 73 -7.54 1.39 -0.74
C LEU A 73 -7.82 1.90 0.67
N ALA A 74 -8.24 3.16 0.82
CA ALA A 74 -8.58 3.73 2.12
C ALA A 74 -9.66 2.91 2.84
N LEU A 75 -10.76 2.59 2.13
CA LEU A 75 -11.83 1.78 2.70
C LEU A 75 -11.35 0.38 3.07
N GLY A 76 -10.59 -0.30 2.20
CA GLY A 76 -10.07 -1.63 2.51
C GLY A 76 -9.12 -1.65 3.71
N LEU A 77 -8.32 -0.59 3.88
CA LEU A 77 -7.43 -0.42 5.02
C LEU A 77 -8.20 -0.14 6.33
N GLU A 78 -9.32 0.59 6.28
CA GLU A 78 -10.19 0.77 7.45
C GLU A 78 -10.75 -0.57 7.93
N PHE A 79 -11.12 -1.47 7.01
CA PHE A 79 -11.53 -2.83 7.36
C PHE A 79 -10.38 -3.64 7.94
N GLN A 80 -9.20 -3.63 7.32
CA GLN A 80 -8.03 -4.34 7.86
C GLN A 80 -7.67 -3.86 9.27
N LEU A 81 -7.69 -2.55 9.50
CA LEU A 81 -7.47 -1.94 10.81
C LEU A 81 -8.53 -2.41 11.83
N ALA A 82 -9.80 -2.53 11.44
CA ALA A 82 -10.83 -3.07 12.32
C ALA A 82 -10.54 -4.54 12.70
N GLY A 83 -10.05 -5.35 11.77
CA GLY A 83 -9.58 -6.72 12.05
C GLY A 83 -8.41 -6.74 13.03
N ASP A 84 -7.43 -5.86 12.87
CA ASP A 84 -6.29 -5.73 13.77
C ASP A 84 -6.72 -5.31 15.19
N ILE A 85 -7.63 -4.35 15.30
CA ILE A 85 -8.20 -3.92 16.59
C ILE A 85 -8.91 -5.10 17.28
N LEU A 86 -9.75 -5.85 16.54
CA LEU A 86 -10.44 -7.02 17.07
C LEU A 86 -9.46 -8.09 17.59
N ARG A 87 -8.36 -8.35 16.86
CA ARG A 87 -7.31 -9.29 17.27
C ARG A 87 -6.61 -8.84 18.56
N THR A 88 -6.36 -7.54 18.72
CA THR A 88 -5.74 -7.01 19.95
C THR A 88 -6.67 -7.04 21.17
N ALA A 89 -8.00 -7.09 20.97
CA ALA A 89 -8.97 -6.97 22.04
C ALA A 89 -9.17 -8.24 22.89
N ILE A 90 -8.82 -9.44 22.41
CA ILE A 90 -9.24 -10.72 23.03
C ILE A 90 -8.07 -11.58 23.54
N ALA A 91 -7.07 -10.91 24.10
CA ALA A 91 -5.86 -11.52 24.67
C ALA A 91 -5.02 -12.26 23.62
N PRO A 92 -3.94 -11.62 23.12
CA PRO A 92 -3.15 -12.20 22.05
C PRO A 92 -2.41 -13.44 22.58
N SER A 93 -2.41 -14.53 21.83
CA SER A 93 -1.49 -15.62 22.12
C SER A 93 -0.04 -15.12 21.97
N PHE A 94 0.89 -15.58 22.81
CA PHE A 94 2.33 -15.26 22.64
C PHE A 94 2.83 -15.58 21.22
N THR A 95 2.21 -16.56 20.57
CA THR A 95 2.48 -16.94 19.17
C THR A 95 2.07 -15.85 18.18
N GLU A 96 0.89 -15.23 18.33
CA GLU A 96 0.44 -14.14 17.47
C GLU A 96 1.25 -12.86 17.67
N ILE A 97 1.60 -12.54 18.92
CA ILE A 97 2.53 -11.44 19.22
C ILE A 97 3.87 -11.69 18.51
N GLY A 98 4.38 -12.92 18.60
CA GLY A 98 5.63 -13.32 17.94
C GLY A 98 5.58 -13.17 16.42
N GLN A 99 4.47 -13.58 15.78
CA GLN A 99 4.30 -13.45 14.32
C GLN A 99 4.24 -11.99 13.89
N LEU A 100 3.48 -11.16 14.61
CA LEU A 100 3.34 -9.74 14.27
C LEU A 100 4.66 -8.99 14.48
N ALA A 101 5.39 -9.29 15.56
CA ALA A 101 6.74 -8.77 15.80
C ALA A 101 7.73 -9.21 14.71
N ALA A 102 7.65 -10.46 14.23
CA ALA A 102 8.50 -10.94 13.15
C ALA A 102 8.23 -10.21 11.83
N ILE A 103 6.97 -10.02 11.45
CA ILE A 103 6.59 -9.26 10.23
C ILE A 103 7.08 -7.81 10.33
N ALA A 104 6.88 -7.17 11.48
CA ALA A 104 7.33 -5.81 11.72
C ALA A 104 8.86 -5.68 11.64
N ALA A 105 9.60 -6.64 12.21
CA ALA A 105 11.06 -6.69 12.16
C ALA A 105 11.57 -6.86 10.73
N ILE A 106 10.99 -7.79 9.95
CA ILE A 106 11.34 -8.00 8.53
C ILE A 106 11.13 -6.72 7.73
N ARG A 107 9.95 -6.09 7.87
CA ARG A 107 9.62 -4.84 7.17
C ARG A 107 10.62 -3.73 7.51
N THR A 108 10.96 -3.60 8.79
CA THR A 108 11.92 -2.59 9.26
C THR A 108 13.31 -2.87 8.69
N GLY A 109 13.78 -4.11 8.76
CA GLY A 109 15.08 -4.51 8.23
C GLY A 109 15.19 -4.27 6.74
N LEU A 110 14.22 -4.74 5.94
CA LEU A 110 14.21 -4.55 4.49
C LEU A 110 14.20 -3.06 4.12
N ASN A 111 13.29 -2.27 4.69
CA ASN A 111 13.23 -0.83 4.41
C ASN A 111 14.51 -0.10 4.80
N TYR A 112 15.17 -0.52 5.89
CA TYR A 112 16.44 0.04 6.31
C TYR A 112 17.57 -0.24 5.31
N PHE A 113 17.71 -1.50 4.87
CA PHE A 113 18.74 -1.87 3.89
C PHE A 113 18.52 -1.19 2.53
N LEU A 114 17.28 -1.20 2.03
CA LEU A 114 16.91 -0.49 0.80
C LEU A 114 17.23 1.01 0.89
N GLY A 115 16.86 1.65 2.01
CA GLY A 115 17.17 3.07 2.21
C GLY A 115 18.67 3.37 2.22
N ARG A 116 19.48 2.47 2.81
CA ARG A 116 20.95 2.58 2.82
C ARG A 116 21.56 2.45 1.43
N GLU A 117 21.11 1.48 0.63
CA GLU A 117 21.62 1.27 -0.72
C GLU A 117 21.30 2.47 -1.63
N ILE A 118 20.08 3.00 -1.55
CA ILE A 118 19.65 4.19 -2.32
C ILE A 118 20.49 5.43 -1.95
N GLU A 119 20.77 5.63 -0.66
CA GLU A 119 21.59 6.77 -0.22
C GLU A 119 23.02 6.67 -0.76
N GLN A 120 23.60 5.46 -0.79
CA GLN A 120 24.93 5.22 -1.34
C GLN A 120 25.00 5.51 -2.85
N GLU A 121 24.02 5.05 -3.63
CA GLU A 121 23.95 5.36 -5.06
C GLU A 121 23.78 6.86 -5.30
N ARG A 122 22.97 7.55 -4.48
CA ARG A 122 22.76 9.00 -4.58
C ARG A 122 24.05 9.79 -4.33
N GLU A 123 24.81 9.43 -3.31
CA GLU A 123 26.11 10.05 -3.02
C GLU A 123 27.13 9.83 -4.15
N GLU A 124 27.14 8.64 -4.75
CA GLU A 124 28.03 8.32 -5.88
C GLU A 124 27.70 9.18 -7.10
N ILE A 125 26.43 9.34 -7.45
CA ILE A 125 25.97 10.19 -8.55
C ILE A 125 26.32 11.67 -8.31
N GLU A 126 26.20 12.15 -7.06
CA GLU A 126 26.54 13.53 -6.69
C GLU A 126 28.06 13.81 -6.79
N ARG A 127 28.90 12.83 -6.43
CA ARG A 127 30.36 12.93 -6.59
C ARG A 127 30.82 12.85 -8.04
N LEU A 128 30.11 12.08 -8.87
CA LEU A 128 30.43 11.88 -10.29
C LEU A 128 29.87 12.97 -11.20
N SER A 129 28.97 13.83 -10.71
CA SER A 129 28.47 15.00 -11.43
C SER A 129 29.56 16.10 -11.43
N PRO A 130 30.26 16.35 -12.55
CA PRO A 130 31.26 17.41 -12.60
C PRO A 130 30.56 18.73 -12.33
N GLN A 131 31.10 19.52 -11.40
CA GLN A 131 30.60 20.86 -11.10
C GLN A 131 30.48 21.66 -12.40
N VAL A 132 29.25 21.84 -12.89
CA VAL A 132 28.97 22.83 -13.94
C VAL A 132 29.08 24.18 -13.26
N ASP A 133 30.29 24.75 -13.32
CA ASP A 133 30.56 26.12 -12.89
C ASP A 133 29.62 27.07 -13.65
N PRO A 134 28.72 27.79 -12.97
CA PRO A 134 27.77 28.70 -13.61
C PRO A 134 28.42 29.88 -14.35
N LYS A 135 29.76 30.04 -14.32
CA LYS A 135 30.47 31.25 -14.79
C LYS A 135 31.26 31.11 -16.10
N THR A 136 30.90 30.21 -17.00
CA THR A 136 31.41 30.27 -18.38
C THR A 136 30.29 30.57 -19.37
N PRO A 137 30.06 31.84 -19.74
CA PRO A 137 29.28 32.17 -20.92
C PRO A 137 30.02 31.59 -22.12
N GLY A 138 29.39 30.64 -22.82
CA GLY A 138 29.94 30.02 -24.01
C GLY A 138 30.27 31.07 -25.06
N THR A 139 31.56 31.26 -25.33
CA THR A 139 32.05 31.85 -26.57
C THR A 139 31.86 30.81 -27.67
N ALA A 140 30.74 30.88 -28.38
CA ALA A 140 30.58 30.17 -29.64
C ALA A 140 31.30 30.96 -30.77
N PRO A 141 32.04 30.28 -31.66
CA PRO A 141 32.81 30.91 -32.74
C PRO A 141 31.94 31.50 -33.85
#